data_AF-A0A5Q2RP49-F1
#
_entry.id   AF-A0A5Q2RP49-F1
#
_cell.length_a   1.000
_cell.length_b   1.000
_cell.length_c   1.000
_cell.angle_alpha   90.00
_cell.angle_beta   90.00
_cell.angle_gamma   90.00
#
_symmetry.space_group_name_H-M   'P 1'
#
loop_
_entity.id
_entity.type
_entity.pdbx_description
1 polymer ?
#
loop_
_entity_poly.entity_id
_entity_poly.type
_entity_poly.pdbx_seq_one_letter_code
_entity_poly.pdbx_strand_id
1 'polypeptide(L)' 'MSEERSRSVSPTVVIGAILAIALAVFVFQNSHEVPVEVFFWEFEGPLWLVLLVTILVALVMIELIGSLWRARRRR' A
#
# COMPACT_ATOMS: atom_id res chain seq x y z
N MET A 1 -21.69 -42.05 12.90
CA MET A 1 -20.26 -41.74 12.75
C MET A 1 -20.18 -40.59 11.76
N SER A 2 -20.26 -39.36 12.25
CA SER A 2 -20.31 -38.15 11.43
C SER A 2 -18.90 -37.84 10.96
N GLU A 3 -18.64 -37.92 9.65
CA GLU A 3 -17.35 -37.58 9.08
C GLU A 3 -17.06 -36.09 9.30
N GLU A 4 -16.10 -35.77 10.16
CA GLU A 4 -15.50 -34.43 10.22
C GLU A 4 -14.78 -34.17 8.89
N ARG A 5 -15.41 -33.40 8.01
CA ARG A 5 -14.73 -32.83 6.84
C ARG A 5 -13.63 -31.89 7.34
N SER A 6 -12.39 -32.36 7.32
CA SER A 6 -11.21 -31.52 7.46
C SER A 6 -11.20 -30.49 6.33
N ARG A 7 -11.58 -29.24 6.64
CA ARG A 7 -11.45 -28.13 5.70
C ARG A 7 -9.96 -27.84 5.54
N SER A 8 -9.38 -28.24 4.42
CA SER A 8 -8.04 -27.82 4.06
C SER A 8 -8.02 -26.30 3.87
N VAL A 9 -7.14 -25.63 4.61
CA VAL A 9 -6.95 -24.18 4.46
C VAL A 9 -6.21 -23.94 3.14
N SER A 10 -6.79 -23.09 2.28
CA SER A 10 -6.15 -22.73 1.00
C SER A 10 -4.83 -22.00 1.24
N PRO A 11 -3.74 -22.30 0.50
CA PRO A 11 -2.47 -21.57 0.57
C PRO A 11 -2.64 -20.05 0.41
N THR A 12 -3.61 -19.60 -0.39
CA THR A 12 -3.92 -18.18 -0.57
C THR A 12 -4.40 -17.53 0.73
N VAL A 13 -5.17 -18.24 1.55
CA VAL A 13 -5.65 -17.75 2.85
C VAL A 13 -4.47 -17.61 3.82
N VAL A 14 -3.56 -18.59 3.81
CA VAL A 14 -2.35 -18.55 4.64
C VAL A 14 -1.47 -17.37 4.26
N ILE A 15 -1.18 -17.19 2.96
CA ILE A 15 -0.37 -16.08 2.47
C ILE A 15 -1.05 -14.74 2.79
N GLY A 16 -2.37 -14.63 2.55
CA GLY A 16 -3.12 -13.42 2.88
C GLY A 16 -3.06 -13.07 4.37
N ALA A 17 -3.18 -14.07 5.26
CA ALA A 17 -3.04 -13.87 6.69
C ALA A 17 -1.63 -13.41 7.09
N ILE A 18 -0.59 -14.03 6.51
CA ILE A 18 0.80 -13.62 6.73
C ILE A 18 1.02 -12.17 6.30
N LEU A 19 0.55 -11.79 5.11
CA LEU A 19 0.66 -10.43 4.61
C LEU A 19 -0.10 -9.42 5.48
N ALA A 20 -1.30 -9.78 5.95
CA ALA A 20 -2.07 -8.92 6.85
C ALA A 20 -1.35 -8.69 8.18
N ILE A 21 -0.77 -9.75 8.78
CA ILE A 21 0.03 -9.65 10.00
C ILE A 21 1.28 -8.80 9.74
N ALA A 22 1.99 -9.05 8.64
CA ALA A 22 3.18 -8.27 8.27
C ALA A 22 2.86 -6.79 8.08
N LEU A 23 1.72 -6.46 7.44
CA LEU A 23 1.27 -5.08 7.29
C LEU A 23 0.94 -4.43 8.63
N ALA A 24 0.25 -5.14 9.53
CA ALA A 24 -0.04 -4.64 10.86
C ALA A 24 1.26 -4.36 11.64
N VAL A 25 2.21 -5.31 11.63
CA VAL A 25 3.53 -5.14 12.23
C VAL A 25 4.26 -3.94 11.62
N PHE A 26 4.25 -3.81 10.29
CA PHE A 26 4.84 -2.68 9.60
C PHE A 26 4.24 -1.35 10.10
N VAL A 27 2.92 -1.21 10.16
CA VAL A 27 2.26 0.01 10.64
C VAL A 27 2.65 0.31 12.09
N PHE A 28 2.53 -0.67 12.99
CA PHE A 28 2.82 -0.45 14.41
C PHE A 28 4.29 -0.14 14.67
N GLN A 29 5.22 -0.87 14.05
CA GLN A 29 6.65 -0.62 14.23
C GLN A 29 7.11 0.69 13.60
N ASN A 30 6.48 1.12 12.51
CA ASN A 30 6.82 2.35 11.80
C ASN A 30 5.89 3.52 12.19
N SER A 31 5.31 3.49 13.39
CA SER A 31 4.50 4.58 13.93
C SER A 31 5.35 5.69 14.58
N HIS A 32 6.66 5.52 14.67
CA HIS A 32 7.56 6.59 15.09
C HIS A 32 7.69 7.63 14.00
N GLU A 33 7.66 8.91 14.39
CA GLU A 33 7.78 10.04 13.48
C GLU A 33 9.21 10.12 12.94
N VAL A 34 9.33 10.26 11.62
CA VAL A 34 10.60 10.50 10.93
C VAL A 34 10.54 11.85 10.23
N PRO A 35 11.65 12.62 10.20
CA PRO A 35 11.72 13.83 9.41
C PRO A 35 11.74 13.47 7.93
N VAL A 36 10.95 14.18 7.13
CA VAL A 36 10.82 14.00 5.69
C VAL A 36 10.99 15.34 5.00
N GLU A 37 11.94 15.40 4.08
CA GLU A 37 12.21 16.56 3.24
C GLU A 37 11.74 16.27 1.81
N VAL A 38 10.83 17.10 1.29
CA VAL A 38 10.32 17.00 -0.07
C VAL A 38 10.41 18.36 -0.76
N PHE A 39 11.31 18.48 -1.72
CA PHE A 39 11.64 19.72 -2.43
C PHE A 39 12.06 20.86 -1.48
N PHE A 40 11.10 21.68 -1.04
CA PHE A 40 11.30 22.82 -0.13
C PHE A 40 10.43 22.73 1.13
N TRP A 41 9.75 21.59 1.31
CA TRP A 41 8.90 21.34 2.46
C TRP A 41 9.54 20.32 3.38
N GLU A 42 9.46 20.60 4.67
CA GLU A 42 9.88 19.71 5.74
C GLU A 42 8.64 19.36 6.56
N PHE A 43 8.45 18.08 6.82
CA PHE A 43 7.36 17.59 7.67
C PHE A 43 7.80 16.33 8.40
N GLU A 44 7.10 16.05 9.50
CA GLU A 44 7.30 14.85 10.29
C GLU A 44 6.09 13.95 10.15
N GLY A 45 6.32 12.65 10.08
CA GLY A 45 5.24 11.69 10.04
C GLY A 45 5.74 10.25 10.15
N PRO A 46 4.84 9.32 10.52
CA PRO A 46 5.21 7.92 10.57
C PRO A 46 5.46 7.38 9.16
N LEU A 47 6.50 6.55 9.01
CA LEU A 47 6.96 6.09 7.69
C LEU A 47 5.85 5.38 6.89
N TRP A 48 4.95 4.66 7.55
CA TRP A 48 3.82 4.00 6.87
C TRP A 48 2.91 5.00 6.16
N LEU A 49 2.68 6.18 6.76
CA LEU A 49 1.83 7.22 6.20
C LEU A 49 2.56 7.92 5.04
N VAL A 50 3.85 8.19 5.21
CA VAL A 50 4.71 8.78 4.17
C VAL A 50 4.69 7.93 2.90
N LEU A 51 4.87 6.61 3.03
CA LEU A 51 4.80 5.69 1.90
C LEU A 51 3.40 5.65 1.27
N LEU A 52 2.34 5.62 2.08
CA LEU A 52 0.97 5.62 1.57
C LEU A 52 0.68 6.87 0.74
N VAL A 53 1.02 8.06 1.25
CA VAL A 53 0.85 9.33 0.53
C VAL A 53 1.68 9.34 -0.76
N THR A 54 2.92 8.85 -0.71
CA THR A 54 3.79 8.77 -1.89
C THR A 54 3.18 7.92 -2.99
N ILE A 55 2.65 6.74 -2.65
CA ILE A 55 1.98 5.84 -3.60
C ILE A 55 0.75 6.54 -4.19
N LEU A 56 -0.08 7.18 -3.35
CA LEU A 56 -1.27 7.90 -3.82
C LEU A 56 -0.91 9.02 -4.79
N VAL A 57 0.10 9.83 -4.48
CA VAL A 57 0.60 10.89 -5.36
C VAL A 57 1.10 10.31 -6.68
N ALA A 58 1.88 9.22 -6.63
CA ALA A 58 2.37 8.56 -7.84
C ALA A 58 1.23 8.05 -8.73
N LEU A 59 0.20 7.42 -8.15
CA LEU A 59 -0.98 6.95 -8.89
C LEU A 59 -1.74 8.09 -9.56
N VAL A 60 -1.95 9.19 -8.83
CA VAL A 60 -2.58 10.40 -9.38
C VAL A 60 -1.77 10.95 -10.54
N MET A 61 -0.45 11.07 -10.39
CA MET A 61 0.43 11.57 -11.45
C MET A 61 0.40 10.67 -12.70
N ILE A 62 0.44 9.36 -12.53
CA ILE A 62 0.34 8.40 -13.64
C ILE A 62 -0.98 8.56 -14.39
N GLU A 63 -2.10 8.68 -13.68
CA GLU A 63 -3.41 8.83 -14.33
C GLU A 63 -3.55 10.17 -15.05
N LEU A 64 -3.05 11.27 -14.46
CA LEU A 64 -3.07 12.59 -15.09
C LEU A 64 -2.23 12.60 -16.39
N ILE A 65 -0.99 12.10 -16.33
CA ILE A 65 -0.10 12.02 -17.51
C ILE A 65 -0.70 11.09 -18.56
N GLY A 66 -1.19 9.92 -18.14
CA GLY A 66 -1.81 8.93 -19.03
C GLY A 66 -3.05 9.50 -19.73
N SER A 67 -3.90 10.22 -19.00
CA SER A 67 -5.08 10.89 -19.54
C SER A 67 -4.70 11.95 -20.59
N LEU A 68 -3.71 12.81 -20.29
CA LEU A 68 -3.21 13.81 -21.24
C LEU A 68 -2.62 13.19 -22.50
N TRP A 69 -1.87 12.09 -22.36
CA TRP A 69 -1.29 11.37 -23.49
C TRP A 69 -2.36 10.73 -24.37
N ARG A 70 -3.38 10.10 -23.76
CA ARG A 70 -4.54 9.54 -24.46
C ARG A 70 -5.33 10.63 -25.19
N ALA A 71 -5.52 11.80 -24.57
CA ALA A 71 -6.22 12.93 -25.18
C ALA A 71 -5.46 13.49 -26.39
N ARG A 72 -4.12 13.56 -26.33
CA ARG A 72 -3.28 13.99 -27.45
C ARG A 72 -3.29 13.00 -28.62
N ARG A 73 -3.33 11.69 -28.34
CA ARG A 73 -3.34 10.64 -29.39
C ARG A 73 -4.68 10.52 -30.13
N ARG A 74 -5.79 11.04 -29.57
CA ARG A 74 -7.12 11.05 -30.19
C ARG A 74 -7.37 12.27 -31.10
N ARG A 75 -6.43 13.22 -31.14
CA ARG A 75 -6.38 14.30 -32.13
C ARG A 75 -5.38 13.92 -33.22
#